data_AF-A0A2V3IEN4-F1
#
_entry.id   AF-A0A2V3IEN4-F1
#
_cell.length_a   1.000
_cell.length_b   1.000
_cell.length_c   1.000
_cell.angle_alpha   90.00
_cell.angle_beta   90.00
_cell.angle_gamma   90.00
#
_symmetry.space_group_name_H-M   'P 1'
#
loop_
_entity.id
_entity.type
_entity.pdbx_description
1 polymer ?
#
loop_
_entity_poly.entity_id
_entity_poly.type
_entity_poly.pdbx_seq_one_letter_code
_entity_poly.pdbx_strand_id
1 'polypeptide(L)'
;MSVAARVAYEMRVKLGNEFGYSIRFEDCTSEETVIKYFTDIMLLREVLSEPDLKACDVILVDEVPERSMSTEIVIGLIKDIAGFQGDDVRVILCSGTMDNEKFSSYFDDAPIYTVPGRRYDVDIY
;
A
#
# COMPACT_ATOMS: atom_id res chain seq x y z
N MET A 1 5.29 -10.42 14.36
CA MET A 1 4.63 -11.20 13.29
C MET A 1 4.12 -10.18 12.29
N SER A 2 4.69 -10.13 11.08
CA SER A 2 4.30 -9.15 10.04
C SER A 2 2.96 -9.55 9.39
N VAL A 3 2.28 -8.58 8.77
CA VAL A 3 1.03 -8.83 8.01
C VAL A 3 1.29 -9.86 6.90
N ALA A 4 2.41 -9.75 6.18
CA ALA A 4 2.84 -10.72 5.18
C ALA A 4 2.91 -12.16 5.73
N ALA A 5 3.52 -12.34 6.91
CA ALA A 5 3.61 -13.66 7.54
C ALA A 5 2.23 -14.21 7.93
N ARG A 6 1.33 -13.34 8.38
CA ARG A 6 -0.05 -13.73 8.72
C ARG A 6 -0.83 -14.15 7.48
N VAL A 7 -0.75 -13.41 6.39
CA VAL A 7 -1.46 -13.71 5.14
C VAL A 7 -0.90 -14.98 4.51
N ALA A 8 0.42 -15.16 4.47
CA ALA A 8 1.03 -16.41 4.00
C ALA A 8 0.51 -17.63 4.79
N TYR A 9 0.40 -17.51 6.12
CA TYR A 9 -0.16 -18.55 6.97
C TYR A 9 -1.64 -18.85 6.65
N GLU A 10 -2.48 -17.82 6.51
CA GLU A 10 -3.91 -17.99 6.17
C GLU A 10 -4.11 -18.62 4.79
N MET A 11 -3.22 -18.30 3.85
CA MET A 11 -3.22 -18.86 2.49
C MET A 11 -2.49 -20.21 2.38
N ARG A 12 -1.92 -20.71 3.47
CA ARG A 12 -1.18 -21.98 3.56
C ARG A 12 0.00 -22.06 2.58
N VAL A 13 0.68 -20.95 2.39
CA VAL A 13 1.89 -20.87 1.57
C VAL A 13 3.09 -20.45 2.41
N LYS A 14 4.29 -20.68 1.87
CA LYS A 14 5.52 -20.31 2.56
C LYS A 14 5.77 -18.80 2.38
N LEU A 15 6.08 -18.12 3.47
CA LEU A 15 6.51 -16.72 3.42
C LEU A 15 7.77 -16.58 2.55
N GLY A 16 7.74 -15.61 1.63
CA GLY A 16 8.78 -15.38 0.63
C GLY A 16 8.51 -16.06 -0.72
N ASN A 17 7.52 -16.95 -0.81
CA ASN A 17 6.98 -17.43 -2.09
C ASN A 17 5.91 -16.43 -2.55
N GLU A 18 4.64 -16.81 -2.67
CA GLU A 18 3.55 -15.99 -3.24
C GLU A 18 3.31 -14.68 -2.47
N PHE A 19 3.53 -14.70 -1.15
CA PHE A 19 3.48 -13.51 -0.29
C PHE A 19 4.86 -13.27 0.32
N GLY A 20 5.41 -12.10 0.09
CA GLY A 20 6.71 -11.69 0.60
C GLY A 20 6.69 -10.27 1.16
N TYR A 21 7.78 -9.85 1.78
CA TYR A 21 7.94 -8.48 2.25
C TYR A 21 9.35 -7.96 1.99
N SER A 22 9.46 -6.64 1.88
CA SER A 22 10.74 -5.94 1.86
C SER A 22 10.71 -4.81 2.87
N ILE A 23 11.56 -4.92 3.89
CA ILE A 23 11.76 -3.92 4.93
C ILE A 23 13.22 -3.51 4.95
N ARG A 24 13.55 -2.50 5.75
CA ARG A 24 14.93 -2.04 5.83
C ARG A 24 15.84 -3.18 6.32
N PHE A 25 16.85 -3.49 5.51
CA PHE A 25 17.87 -4.54 5.76
C PHE A 25 17.39 -5.99 5.61
N GLU A 26 16.15 -6.23 5.23
CA GLU A 26 15.61 -7.57 5.10
C GLU A 26 14.64 -7.64 3.93
N ASP A 27 14.93 -8.53 2.98
CA ASP A 27 14.06 -8.84 1.86
C ASP A 27 13.71 -10.32 1.89
N CYS A 28 12.43 -10.61 2.05
CA CYS A 28 11.86 -11.96 2.05
C CYS A 28 10.91 -12.07 0.86
N THR A 29 11.50 -12.10 -0.34
CA THR A 29 10.80 -12.31 -1.62
C THR A 29 11.56 -13.29 -2.51
N SER A 30 10.90 -13.78 -3.55
CA SER A 30 11.47 -14.64 -4.58
C SER A 30 10.84 -14.32 -5.93
N GLU A 31 11.29 -15.01 -6.99
CA GLU A 31 10.67 -14.91 -8.32
C GLU A 31 9.20 -15.37 -8.34
N GLU A 32 8.77 -16.15 -7.32
CA GLU A 32 7.37 -16.59 -7.16
C GLU A 32 6.50 -15.56 -6.42
N THR A 33 7.07 -14.46 -5.92
CA THR A 33 6.32 -13.47 -5.15
C THR A 33 5.34 -12.68 -6.03
N VAL A 34 4.06 -12.80 -5.67
CA VAL A 34 2.95 -12.12 -6.34
C VAL A 34 2.52 -10.88 -5.57
N ILE A 35 2.51 -10.96 -4.23
CA ILE A 35 2.16 -9.84 -3.35
C ILE A 35 3.34 -9.53 -2.44
N LYS A 36 3.88 -8.32 -2.59
CA LYS A 36 5.01 -7.80 -1.83
C LYS A 36 4.55 -6.69 -0.88
N TYR A 37 4.73 -6.90 0.42
CA TYR A 37 4.47 -5.90 1.45
C TYR A 37 5.70 -5.04 1.65
N PHE A 38 5.54 -3.72 1.67
CA PHE A 38 6.62 -2.76 1.82
C PHE A 38 6.44 -1.91 3.08
N THR A 39 7.56 -1.41 3.59
CA THR A 39 7.53 -0.13 4.33
C THR A 39 7.68 1.01 3.35
N ASP A 40 7.15 2.19 3.69
CA ASP A 40 7.17 3.39 2.84
C ASP A 40 8.56 3.68 2.26
N ILE A 41 9.60 3.58 3.08
CA ILE A 41 10.98 3.85 2.67
C ILE A 41 11.47 2.82 1.64
N MET A 42 11.06 1.55 1.74
CA MET A 42 11.41 0.53 0.75
C MET A 42 10.67 0.74 -0.56
N LEU A 43 9.41 1.16 -0.52
CA LEU A 43 8.69 1.55 -1.73
C LEU A 43 9.33 2.77 -2.41
N LEU A 44 9.71 3.80 -1.66
CA LEU A 44 10.45 4.95 -2.20
C LEU A 44 11.75 4.51 -2.88
N ARG A 45 12.49 3.57 -2.27
CA ARG A 45 13.72 3.04 -2.84
C ARG A 45 13.47 2.24 -4.12
N GLU A 46 12.37 1.49 -4.17
CA GLU A 46 11.95 0.76 -5.36
C GLU A 46 11.68 1.72 -6.51
N VAL A 47 10.88 2.77 -6.26
CA VAL A 47 10.58 3.83 -7.25
C VAL A 47 11.85 4.54 -7.73
N LEU A 48 12.83 4.78 -6.86
CA LEU A 48 14.11 5.37 -7.29
C LEU A 48 14.92 4.44 -8.22
N SER A 49 14.73 3.13 -8.11
CA SER A 49 15.43 2.12 -8.90
C SER A 49 14.67 1.82 -10.21
N GLU A 50 13.35 1.76 -10.13
CA GLU A 50 12.43 1.55 -11.25
C GLU A 50 11.30 2.59 -11.19
N PRO A 51 11.52 3.79 -11.78
CA PRO A 51 10.57 4.92 -11.69
C PRO A 51 9.20 4.62 -12.27
N ASP A 52 9.14 3.72 -13.24
CA ASP A 52 7.90 3.33 -13.90
C ASP A 52 7.20 2.15 -13.21
N LEU A 53 7.74 1.56 -12.13
CA LEU A 53 7.15 0.40 -11.42
C LEU A 53 6.45 -0.65 -12.32
N LYS A 54 7.04 -0.99 -13.49
CA LYS A 54 6.35 -1.77 -14.55
C LYS A 54 6.08 -3.21 -14.15
N ALA A 55 6.77 -3.71 -13.14
CA ALA A 55 6.53 -5.03 -12.57
C ALA A 55 5.27 -5.11 -11.71
N CYS A 56 4.54 -4.00 -11.51
CA CYS A 56 3.41 -3.93 -10.60
C CYS A 56 2.16 -3.36 -11.28
N ASP A 57 1.09 -4.15 -11.35
CA ASP A 57 -0.20 -3.71 -11.91
C ASP A 57 -1.07 -2.95 -10.89
N VAL A 58 -0.82 -3.16 -9.59
CA VAL A 58 -1.66 -2.63 -8.50
C VAL A 58 -0.82 -2.20 -7.31
N ILE A 59 -0.91 -0.94 -6.95
CA ILE A 59 -0.28 -0.38 -5.74
C ILE A 59 -1.35 -0.11 -4.71
N LEU A 60 -1.22 -0.74 -3.54
CA LEU A 60 -2.07 -0.49 -2.38
C LEU A 60 -1.26 0.22 -1.29
N VAL A 61 -1.71 1.43 -0.92
CA VAL A 61 -1.14 2.18 0.20
C VAL A 61 -2.12 2.08 1.37
N ASP A 62 -1.70 1.38 2.42
CA ASP A 62 -2.50 1.20 3.62
C ASP A 62 -2.25 2.33 4.64
N GLU A 63 -3.19 2.49 5.58
CA GLU A 63 -3.10 3.42 6.70
C GLU A 63 -2.90 4.90 6.32
N VAL A 64 -3.41 5.35 5.19
CA VAL A 64 -3.31 6.75 4.75
C VAL A 64 -4.29 7.66 5.55
N PRO A 65 -3.92 8.86 6.01
CA PRO A 65 -2.57 9.34 6.26
C PRO A 65 -2.12 8.90 7.64
N GLU A 66 -1.11 8.04 7.72
CA GLU A 66 -0.17 8.12 8.83
C GLU A 66 0.54 9.47 8.67
N ARG A 67 0.76 10.21 9.77
CA ARG A 67 1.43 11.52 9.74
C ARG A 67 2.94 11.38 9.51
N SER A 68 3.34 10.58 8.53
CA SER A 68 4.70 10.31 8.12
C SER A 68 4.97 11.05 6.81
N MET A 69 6.04 11.84 6.81
CA MET A 69 6.52 12.54 5.62
C MET A 69 6.81 11.58 4.45
N SER A 70 7.20 10.34 4.75
CA SER A 70 7.50 9.35 3.72
C SER A 70 6.23 8.94 2.96
N THR A 71 5.12 8.73 3.68
CA THR A 71 3.83 8.35 3.07
C THR A 71 3.30 9.46 2.16
N GLU A 72 3.42 10.73 2.56
CA GLU A 72 3.01 11.87 1.72
C GLU A 72 3.83 11.95 0.42
N ILE A 73 5.15 11.72 0.50
CA ILE A 73 6.02 11.69 -0.69
C ILE A 73 5.65 10.51 -1.59
N VAL A 74 5.41 9.32 -1.01
CA VAL A 74 4.97 8.12 -1.74
C VAL A 74 3.67 8.39 -2.49
N ILE A 75 2.67 8.99 -1.84
CA ILE A 75 1.37 9.32 -2.44
C ILE A 75 1.53 10.26 -3.64
N GLY A 76 2.38 11.29 -3.51
CA GLY A 76 2.68 12.21 -4.61
C GLY A 76 3.33 11.50 -5.81
N LEU A 77 4.34 10.67 -5.54
CA LEU A 77 5.02 9.89 -6.59
C LEU A 77 4.07 8.90 -7.26
N ILE A 78 3.24 8.19 -6.50
CA ILE A 78 2.25 7.25 -7.05
C ILE A 78 1.26 7.97 -7.95
N LYS A 79 0.82 9.19 -7.58
CA LYS A 79 -0.06 9.99 -8.45
C LYS A 79 0.62 10.30 -9.79
N ASP A 80 1.89 10.70 -9.78
CA ASP A 80 2.65 10.99 -11.00
C ASP A 80 2.82 9.72 -11.85
N ILE A 81 3.13 8.58 -11.22
CA ILE A 81 3.28 7.28 -11.89
C ILE A 81 1.96 6.82 -12.51
N ALA A 82 0.85 6.92 -11.76
CA ALA A 82 -0.47 6.57 -12.27
C ALA A 82 -0.90 7.47 -13.43
N GLY A 83 -0.59 8.77 -13.36
CA GLY A 83 -0.84 9.71 -14.47
C GLY A 83 -0.01 9.40 -15.71
N PHE A 84 1.22 8.88 -15.55
CA PHE A 84 2.09 8.51 -16.67
C PHE A 84 1.72 7.16 -17.29
N GLN A 85 1.41 6.15 -16.48
CA GLN A 85 1.05 4.80 -16.94
C GLN A 85 -0.41 4.67 -17.36
N GLY A 86 -1.28 5.58 -16.90
CA GLY A 86 -2.70 5.53 -17.21
C GLY A 86 -3.35 4.24 -16.71
N ASP A 87 -4.01 3.52 -17.61
CA ASP A 87 -4.81 2.33 -17.27
C ASP A 87 -3.96 1.07 -16.96
N ASP A 88 -2.64 1.12 -17.17
CA ASP A 88 -1.75 -0.02 -16.90
C ASP A 88 -1.48 -0.21 -15.39
N VAL A 89 -1.71 0.82 -14.57
CA VAL A 89 -1.54 0.76 -13.10
C VAL A 89 -2.80 1.18 -12.37
N ARG A 90 -3.18 0.40 -11.36
CA ARG A 90 -4.27 0.73 -10.45
C ARG A 90 -3.74 1.10 -9.07
N VAL A 91 -4.29 2.17 -8.51
CA VAL A 91 -3.92 2.66 -7.17
C VAL A 91 -5.10 2.51 -6.22
N ILE A 92 -4.86 1.94 -5.05
CA ILE A 92 -5.83 1.81 -3.97
C ILE A 92 -5.25 2.48 -2.73
N LEU A 93 -6.00 3.43 -2.16
CA LEU A 93 -5.66 4.06 -0.89
C LEU A 93 -6.64 3.59 0.18
N CYS A 94 -6.12 3.03 1.27
CA CYS A 94 -6.90 2.65 2.43
C CYS A 94 -6.69 3.67 3.55
N SER A 95 -7.78 4.22 4.09
CA SER A 95 -7.76 5.14 5.22
C SER A 95 -8.65 4.65 6.36
N GLY A 96 -8.16 4.77 7.59
CA GLY A 96 -8.97 4.61 8.80
C GLY A 96 -9.71 5.89 9.23
N THR A 97 -9.50 7.02 8.53
CA THR A 97 -10.01 8.35 8.92
C THR A 97 -11.13 8.84 8.00
N MET A 98 -11.82 9.91 8.39
CA MET A 98 -12.95 10.47 7.62
C MET A 98 -12.54 11.44 6.49
N ASP A 99 -11.25 11.77 6.34
CA ASP A 99 -10.78 12.78 5.38
C ASP A 99 -10.68 12.27 3.92
N ASN A 100 -11.46 11.24 3.56
CA ASN A 100 -11.43 10.58 2.25
C ASN A 100 -11.75 11.52 1.07
N GLU A 101 -12.53 12.56 1.30
CA GLU A 101 -12.87 13.56 0.27
C GLU A 101 -11.64 14.30 -0.26
N LYS A 102 -10.65 14.58 0.61
CA LYS A 102 -9.40 15.24 0.19
C LYS A 102 -8.58 14.33 -0.72
N PHE A 103 -8.52 13.04 -0.41
CA PHE A 103 -7.82 12.05 -1.25
C PHE A 103 -8.55 11.84 -2.57
N SER A 104 -9.87 11.75 -2.56
CA SER A 104 -10.67 11.67 -3.78
C SER A 104 -10.40 12.86 -4.70
N SER A 105 -10.50 14.10 -4.18
CA SER A 105 -10.20 15.30 -4.96
C SER A 105 -8.74 15.36 -5.43
N TYR A 106 -7.80 14.91 -4.60
CA TYR A 106 -6.38 14.84 -4.99
C TYR A 106 -6.12 13.79 -6.08
N PHE A 107 -6.86 12.69 -6.13
CA PHE A 107 -6.77 11.66 -7.17
C PHE A 107 -7.90 11.80 -8.22
N ASP A 108 -8.09 13.02 -8.73
CA ASP A 108 -8.99 13.31 -9.85
C ASP A 108 -10.44 12.82 -9.65
N ASP A 109 -10.98 13.11 -8.47
CA ASP A 109 -12.31 12.70 -7.99
C ASP A 109 -12.50 11.18 -7.96
N ALA A 110 -11.45 10.45 -7.58
CA ALA A 110 -11.46 8.99 -7.45
C ALA A 110 -12.62 8.49 -6.57
N PRO A 111 -13.26 7.36 -6.94
CA PRO A 111 -14.41 6.84 -6.23
C PRO A 111 -14.05 6.41 -4.80
N ILE A 112 -14.87 6.83 -3.84
CA ILE A 112 -14.70 6.49 -2.42
C ILE A 112 -15.56 5.28 -2.07
N TYR A 113 -14.92 4.25 -1.50
CA TYR A 113 -15.60 3.08 -0.95
C TYR A 113 -15.47 3.08 0.58
N THR A 114 -16.61 2.99 1.28
CA THR A 114 -16.64 2.95 2.75
C THR A 114 -17.08 1.58 3.24
N VAL A 115 -16.25 0.94 4.05
CA VAL A 115 -16.60 -0.32 4.73
C VAL A 115 -17.16 0.00 6.12
N PRO A 116 -18.39 -0.43 6.46
CA PRO A 116 -18.99 -0.13 7.76
C PRO A 116 -18.22 -0.85 8.88
N GLY A 117 -17.72 -0.08 9.83
CA GLY A 117 -17.05 -0.61 11.02
C GLY A 117 -18.04 -1.15 12.06
N ARG A 118 -17.60 -2.14 12.84
CA ARG A 118 -18.30 -2.58 14.06
C ARG A 118 -17.55 -2.04 15.28
N ARG A 119 -17.99 -0.88 15.78
CA ARG A 119 -17.45 -0.30 17.03
C ARG A 119 -18.27 -0.81 18.21
N TYR A 120 -17.60 -1.15 19.29
CA TYR A 120 -18.21 -1.46 20.57
C TYR A 120 -18.02 -0.26 21.50
N ASP A 121 -18.95 -0.02 22.41
CA ASP A 121 -18.83 1.08 23.36
C ASP A 121 -17.60 0.88 24.26
N VAL A 122 -16.84 1.95 24.44
CA VAL A 122 -15.65 2.00 25.29
C VAL A 122 -15.80 3.18 26.23
N ASP A 123 -15.77 2.92 27.53
CA ASP A 123 -15.79 3.97 28.55
C ASP A 123 -14.47 4.76 28.53
N ILE A 124 -14.57 6.09 28.59
CA ILE A 124 -13.43 7.00 28.72
C ILE A 124 -13.41 7.52 30.15
N TYR A 125 -12.31 7.28 30.88
CA TYR A 125 -12.07 7.75 32.24
C TYR A 125 -10.96 8.80 32.29
#